data_AF-A0A928Z4I7-F1
#
_entry.id   AF-A0A928Z4I7-F1
#
_cell.length_a   1.000
_cell.length_b   1.000
_cell.length_c   1.000
_cell.angle_alpha   90.00
_cell.angle_beta   90.00
_cell.angle_gamma   90.00
#
_symmetry.space_group_name_H-M   'P 1'
#
loop_
_entity.id
_entity.type
_entity.pdbx_description
1 polymer ?
#
loop_
_entity_poly.entity_id
_entity_poly.type
_entity_poly.pdbx_seq_one_letter_code
_entity_poly.pdbx_strand_id
1 'polypeptide(L)'
;MPGLISWCSKTTSILLLTVGLCSCSPPKSNHKITIQVFQDWQLKPGDKIAGYAVTGGLGDISIDVQGQTIYAPFDGVAKTDKQGCLFYRSAEIPAYMFRLCGISGGGWIGQTLGQFRQLQLGPIKSGAVLGHAKTLQFATLRKQTNGKWAIVEPDKSFIESLLKPPQNHP
;
A
#
# COMPACT_ATOMS: atom_id res chain seq x y z
N MET A 1 27.83 -13.55 12.03
CA MET A 1 29.21 -13.91 11.64
C MET A 1 29.97 -12.61 11.42
N PRO A 2 30.80 -12.14 12.38
CA PRO A 2 31.60 -10.94 12.16
C PRO A 2 32.94 -11.35 11.54
N GLY A 3 33.22 -10.80 10.37
CA GLY A 3 34.53 -10.90 9.71
C GLY A 3 35.01 -9.50 9.38
N LEU A 4 36.17 -9.13 9.91
CA LEU A 4 37.39 -8.88 9.13
C LEU A 4 38.45 -8.26 10.05
N ILE A 5 39.51 -9.03 10.25
CA ILE A 5 40.71 -8.71 11.01
C ILE A 5 41.60 -7.83 10.12
N SER A 6 41.95 -6.64 10.60
CA SER A 6 42.91 -5.73 9.95
C SER A 6 44.32 -6.04 10.45
N TRP A 7 45.23 -6.37 9.52
CA TRP A 7 46.65 -6.61 9.77
C TRP A 7 47.39 -5.28 10.01
N CYS A 8 48.03 -5.17 11.18
CA CYS A 8 48.94 -4.07 11.51
C CYS A 8 50.38 -4.55 11.35
N SER A 9 51.02 -4.22 10.22
CA SER A 9 52.44 -4.54 9.96
C SER A 9 53.34 -3.49 10.61
N LYS A 10 54.32 -3.96 11.41
CA LYS A 10 55.31 -3.14 12.12
C LYS A 10 56.58 -3.01 11.27
N THR A 11 57.02 -1.78 11.03
CA THR A 11 58.43 -1.47 10.77
C THR A 11 58.78 -0.13 11.43
N THR A 12 59.88 -0.14 12.18
CA THR A 12 60.35 0.96 13.04
C THR A 12 61.60 1.59 12.43
N SER A 13 61.59 2.90 12.14
CA SER A 13 62.79 3.77 12.18
C SER A 13 62.43 5.27 12.06
N ILE A 14 62.81 6.00 13.12
CA ILE A 14 63.36 7.37 13.17
C ILE A 14 62.52 8.54 12.60
N LEU A 15 61.79 9.17 13.53
CA LEU A 15 61.66 10.61 13.80
C LEU A 15 61.57 11.60 12.61
N LEU A 16 60.33 11.96 12.23
CA LEU A 16 60.01 13.32 11.78
C LEU A 16 58.59 13.71 12.23
N LEU A 17 58.49 14.92 12.78
CA LEU A 17 57.29 15.60 13.27
C LEU A 17 56.20 15.68 12.19
N THR A 18 55.11 14.93 12.32
CA THR A 18 53.82 15.30 11.73
C THR A 18 52.68 14.85 12.64
N VAL A 19 52.08 15.80 13.34
CA VAL A 19 50.79 15.65 14.00
C VAL A 19 49.74 15.47 12.90
N GLY A 20 49.53 14.23 12.48
CA GLY A 20 48.44 13.85 11.58
C GLY A 20 47.13 13.85 12.34
N LEU A 21 46.50 15.02 12.44
CA LEU A 21 45.08 15.14 12.80
C LEU A 21 44.27 14.29 11.80
N CYS A 22 43.87 13.10 12.22
CA CYS A 22 42.95 12.26 11.46
C CYS A 22 41.57 12.91 11.59
N SER A 23 41.28 13.86 10.69
CA SER A 23 39.97 14.49 10.55
C SER A 23 38.95 13.44 10.11
N CYS A 24 38.28 12.84 11.08
CA CYS A 24 37.10 12.03 10.86
C CYS A 24 35.95 12.99 10.48
N SER A 25 35.79 13.25 9.18
CA SER A 25 34.64 13.99 8.68
C SER A 25 33.38 13.16 8.96
N PRO A 26 32.40 13.65 9.74
CA PRO A 26 31.14 12.96 9.90
C PRO A 26 30.45 12.82 8.54
N PRO A 27 29.79 11.68 8.26
CA PRO A 27 29.07 11.49 7.00
C PRO A 27 28.06 12.62 6.80
N LYS A 28 28.10 13.19 5.60
CA LYS A 28 27.33 14.36 5.19
C LYS A 28 25.84 14.20 5.52
N SER A 29 25.34 15.22 6.22
CA SER A 29 23.96 15.67 6.35
C SER A 29 22.91 14.85 5.59
N ASN A 30 22.00 14.25 6.36
CA ASN A 30 20.75 13.65 5.89
C ASN A 30 19.87 14.77 5.32
N HIS A 31 20.09 15.15 4.07
CA HIS A 31 19.25 16.11 3.36
C HIS A 31 17.86 15.48 3.17
N LYS A 32 16.98 15.71 4.15
CA LYS A 32 15.56 15.42 4.00
C LYS A 32 15.02 16.32 2.89
N ILE A 33 14.73 15.72 1.74
CA ILE A 33 14.02 16.40 0.65
C ILE A 33 12.62 16.72 1.16
N THR A 34 12.31 18.00 1.31
CA THR A 34 10.94 18.45 1.61
C THR A 34 10.16 18.50 0.32
N ILE A 35 9.30 17.50 0.10
CA ILE A 35 8.36 17.47 -1.02
C ILE A 35 7.11 18.24 -0.60
N GLN A 36 6.75 19.29 -1.33
CA GLN A 36 5.50 20.02 -1.12
C GLN A 36 4.39 19.37 -1.94
N VAL A 37 3.33 18.90 -1.29
CA VAL A 37 2.13 18.40 -1.92
C VAL A 37 1.08 19.50 -1.87
N PHE A 38 0.60 19.97 -3.02
CA PHE A 38 -0.35 21.11 -3.12
C PHE A 38 -1.78 20.78 -2.72
N GLN A 39 -2.08 19.50 -2.44
CA GLN A 39 -3.37 19.06 -1.92
C GLN A 39 -3.16 18.49 -0.51
N ASP A 40 -3.89 19.01 0.48
CA ASP A 40 -3.85 18.52 1.86
C ASP A 40 -4.85 17.37 2.02
N TRP A 41 -4.44 16.18 1.60
CA TRP A 41 -5.20 14.95 1.81
C TRP A 41 -5.12 14.59 3.30
N GLN A 42 -6.25 14.18 3.89
CA GLN A 42 -6.33 13.69 5.26
C GLN A 42 -5.51 12.41 5.46
N LEU A 43 -5.46 11.52 4.46
CA LEU A 43 -4.64 10.31 4.51
C LEU A 43 -3.20 10.55 4.02
N LYS A 44 -2.22 10.25 4.87
CA LYS A 44 -0.79 10.49 4.64
C LYS A 44 0.04 9.22 4.91
N PRO A 45 1.22 9.07 4.29
CA PRO A 45 2.13 7.98 4.63
C PRO A 45 2.48 7.97 6.12
N GLY A 46 2.37 6.80 6.75
CA GLY A 46 2.50 6.61 8.19
C GLY A 46 1.18 6.52 8.96
N ASP A 47 0.07 6.99 8.37
CA ASP A 47 -1.27 6.80 8.96
C ASP A 47 -1.65 5.32 9.00
N LYS A 48 -2.64 4.99 9.85
CA LYS A 48 -3.17 3.62 10.00
C LYS A 48 -4.63 3.51 9.62
N ILE A 49 -4.96 2.48 8.83
CA ILE A 49 -6.32 2.10 8.42
C ILE A 49 -6.53 0.64 8.80
N ALA A 50 -7.51 0.35 9.67
CA ALA A 50 -7.70 -0.99 10.22
C ALA A 50 -6.41 -1.64 10.80
N GLY A 51 -5.46 -0.83 11.30
CA GLY A 51 -4.17 -1.28 11.83
C GLY A 51 -3.04 -1.37 10.81
N TYR A 52 -3.33 -1.30 9.50
CA TYR A 52 -2.34 -1.34 8.42
C TYR A 52 -1.79 0.04 8.09
N ALA A 53 -0.50 0.11 7.76
CA ALA A 53 0.17 1.37 7.46
C ALA A 53 -0.09 1.83 6.01
N VAL A 54 -0.41 3.11 5.86
CA VAL A 54 -0.38 3.81 4.57
C VAL A 54 1.09 4.03 4.19
N THR A 55 1.50 3.54 3.03
CA THR A 55 2.90 3.59 2.56
C THR A 55 3.14 4.62 1.45
N GLY A 56 2.08 5.17 0.86
CA GLY A 56 2.16 6.15 -0.22
C GLY A 56 0.82 6.84 -0.47
N GLY A 57 0.85 8.03 -1.07
CA GLY A 57 -0.35 8.79 -1.41
C GLY A 57 -0.08 9.89 -2.45
N LEU A 58 -0.84 9.85 -3.56
CA LEU A 58 -1.12 10.96 -4.49
C LEU A 58 -2.06 10.43 -5.59
N GLY A 59 -3.35 10.78 -5.50
CA GLY A 59 -4.42 10.21 -6.32
C GLY A 59 -4.90 8.84 -5.80
N ASP A 60 -3.99 7.87 -5.76
CA ASP A 60 -4.21 6.57 -5.13
C ASP A 60 -3.48 6.54 -3.76
N ILE A 61 -3.98 5.73 -2.82
CA ILE A 61 -3.27 5.40 -1.58
C ILE A 61 -2.72 3.98 -1.65
N SER A 62 -1.51 3.78 -1.11
CA SER A 62 -0.88 2.47 -0.99
C SER A 62 -1.00 1.97 0.45
N ILE A 63 -1.52 0.76 0.64
CA ILE A 63 -1.66 0.15 1.96
C ILE A 63 -0.94 -1.20 1.98
N ASP A 64 -0.03 -1.40 2.92
CA ASP A 64 0.56 -2.72 3.17
C ASP A 64 -0.41 -3.56 4.00
N VAL A 65 -1.19 -4.39 3.31
CA VAL A 65 -2.24 -5.22 3.88
C VAL A 65 -1.77 -6.67 4.12
N GLN A 66 -0.48 -6.97 3.96
CA GLN A 66 0.14 -8.22 4.45
C GLN A 66 -0.52 -9.55 3.99
N GLY A 67 -1.17 -9.57 2.83
CA GLY A 67 -1.84 -10.77 2.30
C GLY A 67 -3.33 -10.86 2.68
N GLN A 68 -3.88 -9.81 3.28
CA GLN A 68 -5.25 -9.77 3.79
C GLN A 68 -6.30 -9.98 2.69
N THR A 69 -7.39 -10.63 3.09
CA THR A 69 -8.61 -10.78 2.29
C THR A 69 -9.33 -9.43 2.17
N ILE A 70 -9.73 -9.09 0.96
CA ILE A 70 -10.51 -7.90 0.63
C ILE A 70 -11.97 -8.31 0.43
N TYR A 71 -12.90 -7.64 1.12
CA TYR A 71 -14.32 -7.94 1.11
C TYR A 71 -15.14 -6.87 0.39
N ALA A 72 -16.28 -7.25 -0.17
CA ALA A 72 -17.28 -6.30 -0.64
C ALA A 72 -18.10 -5.77 0.56
N PRO A 73 -18.17 -4.46 0.83
CA PRO A 73 -18.95 -3.95 1.95
C PRO A 73 -20.46 -4.04 1.69
N PHE A 74 -20.82 -3.99 0.40
CA PHE A 74 -22.15 -3.75 -0.10
C PHE A 74 -22.47 -4.72 -1.26
N ASP A 75 -23.74 -4.80 -1.66
CA ASP A 75 -24.07 -5.43 -2.93
C ASP A 75 -23.57 -4.53 -4.07
N GLY A 76 -22.96 -5.12 -5.11
CA GLY A 76 -22.31 -4.32 -6.13
C GLY A 76 -21.94 -5.06 -7.39
N VAL A 77 -21.17 -4.40 -8.24
CA VAL A 77 -20.65 -4.95 -9.49
C VAL A 77 -19.15 -4.71 -9.56
N ALA A 78 -18.40 -5.79 -9.78
CA ALA A 78 -16.97 -5.79 -9.98
C ALA A 78 -16.62 -5.98 -11.47
N LYS A 79 -15.66 -5.21 -11.97
CA LYS A 79 -15.11 -5.33 -13.33
C LYS A 79 -13.61 -5.11 -13.28
N THR A 80 -12.85 -5.64 -14.23
CA THR A 80 -11.42 -5.33 -14.36
C THR A 80 -11.19 -4.33 -15.49
N ASP A 81 -10.15 -3.52 -15.34
CA ASP A 81 -9.61 -2.73 -16.44
C ASP A 81 -8.49 -3.46 -17.19
N LYS A 82 -7.91 -2.80 -18.21
CA LYS A 82 -6.79 -3.33 -18.98
C LYS A 82 -5.49 -3.47 -18.17
N GLN A 83 -5.41 -2.82 -17.01
CA GLN A 83 -4.25 -2.83 -16.12
C GLN A 83 -4.40 -3.91 -15.02
N GLY A 84 -5.51 -4.66 -15.03
CA GLY A 84 -5.79 -5.71 -14.04
C GLY A 84 -6.31 -5.18 -12.71
N CYS A 85 -6.67 -3.90 -12.61
CA CYS A 85 -7.28 -3.34 -11.42
C CYS A 85 -8.77 -3.66 -11.37
N LEU A 86 -9.25 -4.02 -10.18
CA LEU A 86 -10.67 -4.25 -9.91
C LEU A 86 -11.38 -2.91 -9.69
N PHE A 87 -12.37 -2.63 -10.51
CA PHE A 87 -13.33 -1.56 -10.33
C PHE A 87 -14.59 -2.11 -9.69
N TYR A 88 -14.92 -1.59 -8.51
CA TYR A 88 -16.10 -1.97 -7.75
C TYR A 88 -17.04 -0.77 -7.60
N ARG A 89 -18.34 -0.99 -7.81
CA ARG A 89 -19.39 0.02 -7.64
C ARG A 89 -20.61 -0.61 -6.97
N SER A 90 -21.33 0.17 -6.17
CA SER A 90 -22.58 -0.26 -5.53
C SER A 90 -23.70 0.74 -5.83
N ALA A 91 -24.93 0.25 -5.88
CA ALA A 91 -26.12 1.10 -5.96
C ALA A 91 -26.40 1.84 -4.66
N GLU A 92 -25.83 1.38 -3.54
CA GLU A 92 -25.99 1.99 -2.21
C GLU A 92 -25.22 3.32 -2.11
N ILE A 93 -24.16 3.48 -2.93
CA ILE A 93 -23.34 4.69 -3.05
C ILE A 93 -23.09 5.03 -4.53
N PRO A 94 -24.14 5.41 -5.28
CA PRO A 94 -24.15 5.39 -6.75
C PRO A 94 -23.26 6.47 -7.39
N ALA A 95 -22.87 7.49 -6.63
CA ALA A 95 -21.96 8.54 -7.09
C ALA A 95 -20.49 8.12 -7.05
N TYR A 96 -20.18 6.94 -6.49
CA TYR A 96 -18.82 6.49 -6.24
C TYR A 96 -18.48 5.20 -6.98
N MET A 97 -17.21 5.07 -7.32
CA MET A 97 -16.60 3.88 -7.88
C MET A 97 -15.20 3.72 -7.28
N PHE A 98 -14.80 2.50 -7.00
CA PHE A 98 -13.55 2.21 -6.29
C PHE A 98 -12.63 1.43 -7.18
N ARG A 99 -11.37 1.86 -7.27
CA ARG A 99 -10.31 1.15 -7.99
C ARG A 99 -9.41 0.48 -6.98
N LEU A 100 -9.25 -0.84 -7.13
CA LEU A 100 -8.44 -1.68 -6.26
C LEU A 100 -7.41 -2.42 -7.11
N CYS A 101 -6.13 -2.08 -6.97
CA CYS A 101 -5.04 -2.78 -7.65
C CYS A 101 -4.18 -3.55 -6.67
N GLY A 102 -3.48 -4.57 -7.17
CA GLY A 102 -2.74 -5.53 -6.34
C GLY A 102 -3.61 -6.63 -5.74
N ILE A 103 -4.90 -6.67 -6.09
CA ILE A 103 -5.81 -7.77 -5.74
C ILE A 103 -5.58 -8.93 -6.70
N SER A 104 -5.48 -10.12 -6.13
CA SER A 104 -5.46 -11.40 -6.84
C SER A 104 -6.56 -12.30 -6.28
N GLY A 105 -7.08 -13.24 -7.07
CA GLY A 105 -8.06 -14.19 -6.55
C GLY A 105 -7.44 -15.24 -5.62
N GLY A 106 -6.11 -15.36 -5.57
CA GLY A 106 -5.40 -16.34 -4.75
C GLY A 106 -5.25 -15.91 -3.28
N GLY A 107 -5.79 -16.71 -2.37
CA GLY A 107 -5.34 -16.78 -0.97
C GLY A 107 -4.59 -18.09 -0.77
N TRP A 108 -3.54 -18.09 0.06
CA TRP A 108 -2.85 -19.33 0.46
C TRP A 108 -3.80 -20.22 1.27
N ILE A 109 -4.41 -21.21 0.62
CA ILE A 109 -5.18 -22.28 1.25
C ILE A 109 -4.39 -23.59 1.19
N GLY A 110 -3.43 -23.74 2.10
CA GLY A 110 -2.76 -25.01 2.35
C GLY A 110 -1.82 -25.50 1.24
N GLN A 111 -0.99 -26.48 1.58
CA GLN A 111 0.10 -27.05 0.75
C GLN A 111 -0.39 -27.87 -0.46
N THR A 112 -1.66 -27.77 -0.86
CA THR A 112 -2.20 -28.55 -1.97
C THR A 112 -2.09 -27.75 -3.26
N LEU A 113 -1.29 -28.30 -4.19
CA LEU A 113 -1.00 -27.75 -5.51
C LEU A 113 -2.27 -27.27 -6.25
N GLY A 114 -2.30 -25.97 -6.60
CA GLY A 114 -2.71 -25.59 -7.96
C GLY A 114 -4.12 -25.06 -8.20
N GLN A 115 -4.89 -24.59 -7.20
CA GLN A 115 -6.16 -23.91 -7.48
C GLN A 115 -6.04 -22.40 -7.29
N PHE A 116 -5.57 -21.72 -8.35
CA PHE A 116 -5.67 -20.26 -8.46
C PHE A 116 -7.15 -19.88 -8.49
N ARG A 117 -7.68 -19.28 -7.43
CA ARG A 117 -9.02 -18.69 -7.49
C ARG A 117 -8.97 -17.52 -8.47
N GLN A 118 -9.96 -17.47 -9.37
CA GLN A 118 -10.21 -16.31 -10.22
C GLN A 118 -10.74 -15.15 -9.36
N LEU A 119 -10.40 -13.91 -9.69
CA LEU A 119 -11.11 -12.74 -9.15
C LEU A 119 -12.61 -12.86 -9.45
N GLN A 120 -13.45 -12.56 -8.46
CA GLN A 120 -14.89 -12.51 -8.68
C GLN A 120 -15.26 -11.24 -9.47
N LEU A 121 -15.88 -11.42 -10.62
CA LEU A 121 -16.34 -10.35 -11.51
C LEU A 121 -17.86 -10.44 -11.71
N GLY A 122 -18.47 -9.33 -12.12
CA GLY A 122 -19.91 -9.24 -12.27
C GLY A 122 -20.60 -8.86 -10.96
N PRO A 123 -21.86 -9.27 -10.74
CA PRO A 123 -22.58 -9.02 -9.49
C PRO A 123 -21.87 -9.66 -8.29
N ILE A 124 -21.66 -8.87 -7.23
CA ILE A 124 -21.02 -9.28 -5.98
C ILE A 124 -21.97 -9.00 -4.82
N LYS A 125 -22.07 -9.92 -3.87
CA LYS A 125 -22.85 -9.75 -2.65
C LYS A 125 -22.02 -9.11 -1.54
N SER A 126 -22.66 -8.36 -0.65
CA SER A 126 -22.03 -7.89 0.58
C SER A 126 -21.39 -9.07 1.34
N GLY A 127 -20.19 -8.85 1.87
CA GLY A 127 -19.36 -9.85 2.54
C GLY A 127 -18.64 -10.83 1.62
N ALA A 128 -18.90 -10.82 0.31
CA ALA A 128 -18.17 -11.67 -0.61
C ALA A 128 -16.69 -11.24 -0.70
N VAL A 129 -15.82 -12.21 -0.94
CA VAL A 129 -14.39 -11.98 -1.12
C VAL A 129 -14.13 -11.45 -2.52
N LEU A 130 -13.59 -10.23 -2.60
CA LEU A 130 -13.11 -9.61 -3.84
C LEU A 130 -11.75 -10.17 -4.26
N GLY A 131 -10.93 -10.56 -3.27
CA GLY A 131 -9.65 -11.25 -3.47
C GLY A 131 -8.70 -11.05 -2.30
N HIS A 132 -7.41 -11.18 -2.55
CA HIS A 132 -6.33 -10.98 -1.57
C HIS A 132 -5.27 -10.06 -2.15
N ALA A 133 -4.63 -9.26 -1.29
CA ALA A 133 -3.55 -8.38 -1.68
C ALA A 133 -2.45 -8.40 -0.62
N LYS A 134 -1.19 -8.28 -1.05
CA LYS A 134 -0.08 -7.93 -0.14
C LYS A 134 -0.01 -6.41 0.04
N THR A 135 -0.11 -5.70 -1.08
CA THR A 135 -0.21 -4.25 -1.10
C THR A 135 -1.45 -3.89 -1.91
N LEU A 136 -2.34 -3.11 -1.31
CA LEU A 136 -3.54 -2.60 -1.95
C LEU A 136 -3.27 -1.17 -2.40
N GLN A 137 -3.35 -0.92 -3.70
CA GLN A 137 -3.47 0.44 -4.23
C GLN A 137 -4.94 0.75 -4.37
N PHE A 138 -5.41 1.78 -3.67
CA PHE A 138 -6.82 2.11 -3.56
C PHE A 138 -7.09 3.53 -4.04
N ALA A 139 -8.14 3.71 -4.84
CA ALA A 139 -8.62 5.02 -5.26
C ALA A 139 -10.13 5.11 -5.18
N THR A 140 -10.63 6.28 -4.78
CA THR A 140 -12.06 6.61 -4.87
C THR A 140 -12.27 7.53 -6.06
N LEU A 141 -13.20 7.15 -6.92
CA LEU A 141 -13.66 7.97 -8.03
C LEU A 141 -15.07 8.47 -7.73
N ARG A 142 -15.28 9.77 -7.89
CA ARG A 142 -16.61 10.40 -7.80
C ARG A 142 -17.10 10.83 -9.17
N LYS A 143 -18.34 10.47 -9.49
CA LYS A 143 -19.02 10.91 -10.70
C LYS A 143 -19.27 12.42 -10.65
N GLN A 144 -18.82 13.11 -11.68
CA GLN A 144 -18.98 14.54 -11.86
C GLN A 144 -20.31 14.86 -12.57
N THR A 145 -20.76 16.11 -12.51
CA THR A 145 -21.98 16.58 -13.17
C THR A 145 -21.93 16.43 -14.70
N ASN A 146 -20.73 16.50 -15.28
CA ASN A 146 -20.48 16.24 -16.70
C ASN A 146 -20.42 14.74 -17.07
N GLY A 147 -20.74 13.85 -16.12
CA GLY A 147 -20.74 12.40 -16.32
C GLY A 147 -19.36 11.72 -16.28
N LYS A 148 -18.26 12.48 -16.21
CA LYS A 148 -16.90 11.94 -16.06
C LYS A 148 -16.64 11.52 -14.62
N TRP A 149 -15.57 10.74 -14.42
CA TRP A 149 -15.11 10.33 -13.10
C TRP A 149 -13.86 11.14 -12.73
N ALA A 150 -13.78 11.60 -11.48
CA ALA A 150 -12.59 12.25 -10.94
C ALA A 150 -12.12 11.50 -9.70
N ILE A 151 -10.81 11.39 -9.53
CA ILE A 151 -10.23 10.87 -8.30
C ILE A 151 -10.49 11.88 -7.19
N VAL A 152 -10.99 11.38 -6.07
CA VAL A 152 -11.23 12.14 -4.84
C VAL A 152 -10.62 11.39 -3.67
N GLU A 153 -10.47 12.09 -2.56
CA GLU A 153 -9.97 11.49 -1.34
C GLU A 153 -10.83 10.28 -0.89
N PRO A 154 -10.21 9.13 -0.64
CA PRO A 154 -10.85 7.99 -0.01
C PRO A 154 -11.37 8.27 1.38
N ASP A 155 -12.59 7.82 1.65
CA ASP A 155 -13.09 7.73 3.02
C ASP A 155 -12.42 6.57 3.76
N LYS A 156 -11.84 6.87 4.93
CA LYS A 156 -11.15 5.88 5.76
C LYS A 156 -12.08 4.76 6.19
N SER A 157 -13.30 5.09 6.61
CA SER A 157 -14.25 4.09 7.13
C SER A 157 -14.67 3.09 6.05
N PHE A 158 -14.82 3.56 4.81
CA PHE A 158 -15.05 2.70 3.66
C PHE A 158 -13.89 1.72 3.43
N ILE A 159 -12.64 2.19 3.46
CA ILE A 159 -11.48 1.29 3.28
C ILE A 159 -11.41 0.27 4.42
N GLU A 160 -11.70 0.66 5.66
CA GLU A 160 -11.75 -0.29 6.78
C GLU A 160 -12.78 -1.40 6.56
N SER A 161 -13.92 -1.06 5.95
CA SER A 161 -14.96 -2.05 5.61
C SER A 161 -14.54 -3.03 4.51
N LEU A 162 -13.56 -2.68 3.68
CA LEU A 162 -12.96 -3.60 2.71
C LEU A 162 -12.00 -4.59 3.36
N LEU A 163 -11.40 -4.23 4.50
CA LEU A 163 -10.34 -5.01 5.15
C LEU A 163 -10.84 -5.91 6.28
N LYS A 164 -12.12 -5.77 6.65
CA LYS A 164 -12.80 -6.57 7.67
C LYS A 164 -14.03 -7.22 7.06
N PRO A 165 -14.34 -8.48 7.38
CA PRO A 165 -15.63 -9.05 7.00
C PRO A 165 -16.77 -8.20 7.63
N PRO A 166 -17.93 -8.08 6.97
CA PRO A 166 -19.08 -7.42 7.57
C PRO A 166 -19.37 -8.05 8.93
N GLN A 167 -19.51 -7.24 9.97
CA GLN A 167 -19.98 -7.75 11.24
C GLN A 167 -21.47 -8.02 11.09
N ASN A 168 -21.86 -9.30 11.12
CA ASN A 168 -23.26 -9.67 11.30
C ASN A 168 -23.69 -9.09 12.65
N HIS A 169 -24.41 -7.97 12.62
CA HIS A 169 -25.20 -7.59 13.79
C HIS A 169 -26.32 -8.64 13.91
N PRO A 170 -26.38 -9.41 15.02
CA PRO A 170 -27.45 -10.37 15.25
C PRO A 170 -28.82 -9.69 15.36
#